data_AF-A0A819W329-F1
#
_entry.id   AF-A0A819W329-F1
#
_cell.length_a   1.000
_cell.length_b   1.000
_cell.length_c   1.000
_cell.angle_alpha   90.00
_cell.angle_beta   90.00
_cell.angle_gamma   90.00
#
_symmetry.space_group_name_H-M   'P 1'
#
loop_
_entity.id
_entity.type
_entity.pdbx_description
1 polymer ?
#
loop_
_entity_poly.entity_id
_entity_poly.type
_entity_poly.pdbx_seq_one_letter_code
_entity_poly.pdbx_strand_id
1 'polypeptide(L)'
;MNGKCLDVYNFDPPNVDTHTCNKQDNQEWIWNSIDGTVRSKHNGECLTSEAELEIWAGPLSDGSQAVLLFNRVDSGSEPITIKWSDIGFPINHSAVVRDLWARKDLGTFTVSYTSPNIDHHAVMMLKITLTK
;
A
#
# COMPACT_ATOMS: atom_id res chain seq x y z
N MET A 1 -2.15 3.43 -19.93
CA MET A 1 -0.67 3.33 -19.90
C MET A 1 -0.02 3.75 -21.23
N ASN A 2 -0.41 4.86 -21.89
CA ASN A 2 0.26 5.37 -23.11
C ASN A 2 0.66 4.31 -24.18
N GLY A 3 -0.21 3.32 -24.48
CA GLY A 3 0.08 2.24 -25.43
C GLY A 3 0.98 1.10 -24.91
N LYS A 4 1.26 1.08 -23.60
CA LYS A 4 1.95 0.01 -22.89
C LYS A 4 0.98 -0.92 -22.19
N CYS A 5 1.39 -2.16 -22.04
CA CYS A 5 0.68 -3.24 -21.35
C CYS A 5 1.56 -3.73 -20.20
N LEU A 6 0.91 -4.21 -19.13
CA LEU A 6 1.59 -4.88 -18.03
C LEU A 6 2.08 -6.25 -18.55
N ASP A 7 3.38 -6.50 -18.51
CA ASP A 7 4.07 -7.59 -19.20
C ASP A 7 4.92 -8.41 -18.23
N VAL A 8 4.82 -9.74 -18.30
CA VAL A 8 5.78 -10.65 -17.62
C VAL A 8 7.03 -10.75 -18.48
N TYR A 9 8.07 -10.02 -18.07
CA TYR A 9 9.32 -9.87 -18.79
C TYR A 9 10.09 -11.20 -18.84
N ASN A 10 10.55 -11.59 -20.05
CA ASN A 10 11.35 -12.79 -20.30
C ASN A 10 10.76 -14.12 -19.80
N PHE A 11 9.47 -14.15 -19.44
CA PHE A 11 8.81 -15.34 -18.88
C PHE A 11 9.46 -15.88 -17.58
N ASP A 12 10.31 -15.07 -16.93
CA ASP A 12 11.02 -15.43 -15.70
C ASP A 12 10.57 -14.49 -14.57
N PRO A 13 9.79 -14.98 -13.59
CA PRO A 13 9.41 -14.17 -12.44
C PRO A 13 10.67 -13.71 -11.68
N PRO A 14 10.69 -12.50 -11.08
CA PRO A 14 9.54 -11.70 -10.64
C PRO A 14 9.22 -10.46 -11.50
N ASN A 15 9.76 -10.35 -12.71
CA ASN A 15 9.74 -9.06 -13.41
C ASN A 15 8.42 -8.81 -14.16
N VAL A 16 7.50 -8.11 -13.52
CA VAL A 16 6.34 -7.50 -14.19
C VAL A 16 6.68 -6.04 -14.53
N ASP A 17 6.77 -5.71 -15.80
CA ASP A 17 7.09 -4.37 -16.29
C ASP A 17 6.00 -3.79 -17.21
N THR A 18 6.24 -2.59 -17.75
CA THR A 18 5.41 -2.05 -18.81
C THR A 18 6.12 -2.19 -20.17
N HIS A 19 5.56 -2.99 -21.07
CA HIS A 19 6.09 -3.19 -22.42
C HIS A 19 5.12 -2.69 -23.50
N THR A 20 5.60 -2.51 -24.74
CA THR A 20 4.73 -2.22 -25.89
C THR A 20 3.70 -3.34 -26.05
N CYS A 21 2.41 -2.98 -26.10
CA CYS A 21 1.32 -3.94 -26.26
C CYS A 21 1.46 -4.72 -27.58
N ASN A 22 1.59 -6.04 -27.50
CA ASN A 22 1.77 -6.94 -28.64
C ASN A 22 0.76 -8.12 -28.65
N LYS A 23 -0.17 -8.18 -27.68
CA LYS A 23 -1.22 -9.21 -27.54
C LYS A 23 -0.68 -10.63 -27.31
N GLN A 24 0.52 -10.77 -26.75
CA GLN A 24 1.02 -12.06 -26.28
C GLN A 24 0.42 -12.39 -24.91
N ASP A 25 0.36 -13.68 -24.57
CA ASP A 25 -0.27 -14.15 -23.33
C ASP A 25 0.44 -13.65 -22.05
N ASN A 26 1.72 -13.25 -22.14
CA ASN A 26 2.46 -12.63 -21.03
C ASN A 26 2.03 -11.17 -20.75
N GLN A 27 1.12 -10.61 -21.56
CA GLN A 27 0.49 -9.30 -21.35
C GLN A 27 -1.00 -9.39 -20.97
N GLU A 28 -1.51 -10.61 -20.78
CA GLU A 28 -2.91 -10.87 -20.46
C GLU A 28 -3.05 -11.34 -19.01
N TRP A 29 -4.05 -10.78 -18.31
CA TRP A 29 -4.27 -10.99 -16.89
C TRP A 29 -5.71 -11.45 -16.64
N ILE A 30 -5.86 -12.49 -15.83
CA ILE A 30 -7.14 -13.10 -15.50
C ILE A 30 -7.50 -12.73 -14.07
N TRP A 31 -8.68 -12.14 -13.87
CA TRP A 31 -9.27 -12.02 -12.54
C TRP A 31 -9.91 -13.35 -12.13
N ASN A 32 -9.42 -13.92 -11.03
CA ASN A 32 -10.05 -15.08 -10.40
C ASN A 32 -11.00 -14.60 -9.29
N SER A 33 -12.30 -14.65 -9.57
CA SER A 33 -13.35 -14.22 -8.65
C SER A 33 -13.52 -15.13 -7.42
N ILE A 34 -12.95 -16.35 -7.43
CA ILE A 34 -13.10 -17.30 -6.32
C ILE A 34 -12.20 -16.91 -5.15
N ASP A 35 -10.96 -16.54 -5.43
CA ASP A 35 -9.95 -16.18 -4.42
C ASP A 35 -9.56 -14.68 -4.44
N GLY A 36 -10.11 -13.90 -5.37
CA GLY A 36 -9.84 -12.47 -5.47
C GLY A 36 -8.45 -12.13 -6.01
N THR A 37 -7.82 -13.04 -6.76
CA THR A 37 -6.46 -12.84 -7.30
C THR A 37 -6.47 -12.39 -8.76
N VAL A 38 -5.45 -11.62 -9.15
CA VAL A 38 -5.11 -11.35 -10.56
C VAL A 38 -3.99 -12.31 -10.93
N ARG A 39 -4.15 -13.08 -12.01
CA ARG A 39 -3.19 -14.11 -12.43
C ARG A 39 -2.73 -13.89 -13.86
N SER A 40 -1.47 -14.19 -14.15
CA SER A 40 -0.93 -14.18 -15.50
C SER A 40 -1.61 -15.26 -16.35
N LYS A 41 -2.08 -14.92 -17.56
CA LYS A 41 -2.61 -15.91 -18.50
C LYS A 41 -1.51 -16.87 -18.98
N HIS A 42 -0.26 -16.42 -19.03
CA HIS A 42 0.86 -17.21 -19.53
C HIS A 42 1.15 -18.46 -18.68
N ASN A 43 1.18 -18.32 -17.35
CA ASN A 43 1.60 -19.40 -16.44
C ASN A 43 0.67 -19.61 -15.23
N GLY A 44 -0.36 -18.78 -15.03
CA GLY A 44 -1.32 -18.91 -13.92
C GLY A 44 -0.83 -18.38 -12.57
N GLU A 45 0.38 -17.82 -12.51
CA GLU A 45 0.97 -17.23 -11.31
C GLU A 45 0.26 -15.93 -10.91
N CYS A 46 0.19 -15.66 -9.62
CA CYS A 46 -0.43 -14.45 -9.08
C CYS A 46 0.43 -13.21 -9.37
N LEU A 47 -0.22 -12.12 -9.76
CA LEU A 47 0.38 -10.79 -9.69
C LEU A 47 0.52 -10.41 -8.21
N THR A 48 1.76 -10.34 -7.74
CA THR A 48 2.10 -9.89 -6.39
C THR A 48 2.77 -8.52 -6.44
N SER A 49 2.52 -7.69 -5.44
CA SER A 49 3.31 -6.48 -5.21
C SER A 49 4.34 -6.74 -4.11
N GLU A 50 5.61 -6.55 -4.41
CA GLU A 50 6.69 -6.53 -3.41
C GLU A 50 6.96 -5.10 -2.94
N ALA A 51 5.92 -4.41 -2.48
CA ALA A 51 6.11 -3.09 -1.92
C ALA A 51 6.92 -3.20 -0.63
N GLU A 52 8.11 -2.61 -0.63
CA GLU A 52 8.98 -2.61 0.55
C GLU A 52 8.39 -1.79 1.71
N LEU A 53 7.59 -0.76 1.41
CA LEU A 53 6.87 0.02 2.40
C LEU A 53 5.37 -0.07 2.12
N GLU A 54 4.57 -0.44 3.12
CA GLU A 54 3.14 -0.63 2.95
C GLU A 54 2.33 0.16 3.97
N ILE A 55 1.19 0.68 3.51
CA ILE A 55 0.16 1.33 4.34
C ILE A 55 -1.11 0.49 4.22
N TRP A 56 -1.55 -0.08 5.33
CA TRP A 56 -2.82 -0.80 5.42
C TRP A 56 -3.77 0.02 6.29
N ALA A 57 -4.96 0.34 5.78
CA ALA A 57 -5.94 1.14 6.50
C ALA A 57 -7.32 0.48 6.46
N GLY A 58 -8.04 0.56 7.57
CA GLY A 58 -9.40 0.02 7.71
C GLY A 58 -10.27 0.86 8.64
N PRO A 59 -11.54 1.11 8.27
CA PRO A 59 -12.42 1.98 9.03
C PRO A 59 -12.81 1.35 10.37
N LEU A 60 -12.88 2.19 11.40
CA LEU A 60 -13.42 1.84 12.71
C LEU A 60 -14.86 2.36 12.84
N SER A 61 -15.62 1.76 13.77
CA SER A 61 -17.05 2.08 13.96
C SER A 61 -17.33 3.53 14.37
N ASP A 62 -16.34 4.24 14.90
CA ASP A 62 -16.43 5.65 15.28
C ASP A 62 -16.05 6.62 14.15
N GLY A 63 -15.82 6.11 12.93
CA GLY A 63 -15.44 6.91 11.76
C GLY A 63 -13.95 7.25 11.68
N SER A 64 -13.15 6.84 12.65
CA SER A 64 -11.69 6.90 12.54
C SER A 64 -11.13 5.76 11.66
N GLN A 65 -9.85 5.83 11.32
CA GLN A 65 -9.13 4.79 10.60
C GLN A 65 -8.13 4.09 11.54
N ALA A 66 -8.12 2.76 11.52
CA ALA A 66 -6.98 1.97 11.99
C ALA A 66 -5.97 1.88 10.85
N VAL A 67 -4.71 2.22 11.11
CA VAL A 67 -3.66 2.25 10.09
C VAL A 67 -2.44 1.47 10.58
N LEU A 68 -1.92 0.57 9.76
CA LEU A 68 -0.67 -0.15 9.96
C LEU A 68 0.35 0.31 8.92
N LEU A 69 1.56 0.59 9.41
CA LEU A 69 2.71 0.95 8.59
C LEU A 69 3.73 -0.17 8.69
N PHE A 70 4.02 -0.83 7.56
CA PHE A 70 4.97 -1.93 7.49
C PHE A 70 6.23 -1.48 6.77
N ASN A 71 7.37 -1.62 7.43
CA ASN A 71 8.66 -1.57 6.76
C ASN A 71 9.12 -3.00 6.46
N ARG A 72 9.01 -3.42 5.19
CA ARG A 72 9.34 -4.76 4.69
C ARG A 72 10.70 -4.81 3.97
N VAL A 73 11.50 -3.74 4.00
CA VAL A 73 12.89 -3.78 3.51
C VAL A 73 13.69 -4.82 4.33
N ASP A 74 14.71 -5.41 3.71
CA ASP A 74 15.59 -6.38 4.40
C ASP A 74 16.62 -5.70 5.34
N SER A 75 16.86 -4.39 5.19
CA SER A 75 17.79 -3.63 6.04
C SER A 75 17.50 -2.14 6.04
N GLY A 76 17.86 -1.45 7.12
CA GLY A 76 17.67 0.00 7.28
C GLY A 76 16.47 0.36 8.15
N SER A 77 16.16 1.64 8.23
CA SER A 77 15.01 2.16 8.97
C SER A 77 14.42 3.33 8.19
N GLU A 78 13.17 3.20 7.76
CA GLU A 78 12.53 4.11 6.81
C GLU A 78 11.31 4.78 7.44
N PRO A 79 11.09 6.09 7.20
CA PRO A 79 9.84 6.75 7.56
C PRO A 79 8.76 6.45 6.51
N ILE A 80 7.52 6.27 6.95
CA ILE A 80 6.37 6.07 6.07
C ILE A 80 5.44 7.28 6.20
N THR A 81 5.08 7.88 5.05
CA THR A 81 4.17 9.03 4.99
C THR A 81 2.79 8.60 4.54
N ILE A 82 1.79 8.82 5.40
CA ILE A 82 0.38 8.61 5.08
C ILE A 82 -0.22 9.94 4.65
N LYS A 83 -0.83 10.01 3.46
CA LYS A 83 -1.70 11.14 3.10
C LYS A 83 -3.14 10.78 3.43
N TRP A 84 -3.94 11.78 3.80
CA TRP A 84 -5.37 11.59 4.07
C TRP A 84 -6.12 11.01 2.87
N SER A 85 -5.75 11.41 1.65
CA SER A 85 -6.30 10.82 0.41
C SER A 85 -6.14 9.31 0.34
N ASP A 86 -5.03 8.78 0.85
CA ASP A 86 -4.65 7.37 0.69
C ASP A 86 -5.50 6.47 1.61
N ILE A 87 -6.07 7.05 2.66
CA ILE A 87 -6.94 6.37 3.63
C ILE A 87 -8.40 6.85 3.56
N GLY A 88 -8.79 7.46 2.44
CA GLY A 88 -10.18 7.88 2.19
C GLY A 88 -10.65 9.09 3.00
N PHE A 89 -9.73 9.85 3.59
CA PHE A 89 -10.04 11.11 4.29
C PHE A 89 -9.95 12.32 3.34
N PRO A 90 -10.67 13.43 3.63
CA PRO A 90 -10.59 14.63 2.82
C PRO A 90 -9.19 15.27 2.83
N ILE A 91 -8.72 15.72 1.66
CA ILE A 91 -7.33 16.17 1.44
C ILE A 91 -6.91 17.44 2.18
N ASN A 92 -7.86 18.26 2.66
CA ASN A 92 -7.60 19.55 3.33
C ASN A 92 -8.11 19.57 4.77
N HIS A 93 -8.21 18.41 5.42
CA HIS A 93 -8.63 18.31 6.81
C HIS A 93 -7.47 18.06 7.75
N SER A 94 -7.69 18.41 9.01
CA SER A 94 -6.82 18.02 10.11
C SER A 94 -7.30 16.69 10.71
N ALA A 95 -6.37 15.90 11.23
CA ALA A 95 -6.66 14.66 11.93
C ALA A 95 -5.73 14.50 13.13
N VAL A 96 -6.27 13.94 14.21
CA VAL A 96 -5.49 13.51 15.37
C VAL A 96 -4.90 12.13 15.08
N VAL A 97 -3.60 11.98 15.32
CA VAL A 97 -2.87 10.73 15.14
C VAL A 97 -2.44 10.19 16.50
N ARG A 98 -2.79 8.94 16.78
CA ARG A 98 -2.45 8.23 18.01
C ARG A 98 -1.70 6.95 17.71
N ASP A 99 -0.56 6.75 18.36
CA ASP A 99 0.12 5.46 18.41
C ASP A 99 -0.60 4.54 19.40
N LEU A 100 -1.09 3.41 18.90
CA LEU A 100 -1.85 2.45 19.69
C LEU A 100 -0.97 1.57 20.58
N TRP A 101 0.25 1.26 20.14
CA TRP A 101 1.19 0.44 20.91
C TRP A 101 1.89 1.24 22.00
N ALA A 102 2.37 2.44 21.68
CA ALA A 102 2.92 3.37 22.67
C ALA A 102 1.82 4.02 23.54
N ARG A 103 0.54 3.84 23.16
CA ARG A 103 -0.64 4.44 23.81
C ARG A 103 -0.54 5.97 23.93
N LYS A 104 0.04 6.62 22.91
CA LYS A 104 0.44 8.02 22.95
C LYS A 104 -0.20 8.79 21.80
N ASP A 105 -0.78 9.94 22.11
CA ASP A 105 -1.21 10.89 21.09
C ASP A 105 0.03 11.61 20.54
N LEU A 106 0.17 11.59 19.21
CA LEU A 106 1.31 12.18 18.51
C LEU A 106 1.04 13.62 18.09
N GLY A 107 -0.23 14.03 18.10
CA GLY A 107 -0.68 15.39 17.82
C GLY A 107 -1.73 15.44 16.72
N THR A 108 -1.94 16.65 16.22
CA THR A 108 -2.85 16.95 15.12
C THR A 108 -2.05 17.34 13.88
N PHE A 109 -2.37 16.72 12.75
CA PHE A 109 -1.67 16.94 11.49
C PHE A 109 -2.67 17.28 10.39
N THR A 110 -2.23 18.05 9.39
CA THR A 110 -3.07 18.49 8.27
C THR A 110 -2.50 17.90 6.98
N VAL A 111 -3.37 17.42 6.08
CA VAL A 111 -3.05 16.73 4.82
C VAL A 111 -2.39 15.35 4.97
N SER A 112 -1.42 15.19 5.87
CA SER A 112 -0.62 13.98 6.00
C SER A 112 0.06 13.86 7.36
N TYR A 113 0.56 12.66 7.65
CA TYR A 113 1.47 12.37 8.77
C TYR A 113 2.65 11.53 8.28
N THR A 114 3.85 11.85 8.74
CA THR A 114 5.07 11.06 8.50
C THR A 114 5.50 10.43 9.81
N SER A 115 5.68 9.10 9.83
CA SER A 115 6.18 8.39 10.99
C SER A 115 7.64 8.76 11.29
N PRO A 116 8.13 8.52 12.52
CA PRO A 116 9.55 8.29 12.75
C PRO A 116 10.05 7.15 11.86
N ASN A 117 11.38 6.97 11.80
CA ASN A 117 11.96 5.81 11.14
C ASN A 117 11.44 4.52 11.81
N ILE A 118 10.88 3.64 11.00
CA ILE A 118 10.44 2.30 11.39
C ILE A 118 11.57 1.36 10.96
N ASP A 119 12.14 0.61 11.89
CA ASP A 119 13.20 -0.34 11.57
C ASP A 119 12.72 -1.39 10.56
N HIS A 120 13.65 -1.96 9.79
CA HIS A 120 13.36 -3.09 8.90
C HIS A 120 12.59 -4.20 9.64
N HIS A 121 11.61 -4.78 8.95
CA HIS A 121 10.67 -5.77 9.48
C HIS A 121 9.81 -5.31 10.66
N ALA A 122 9.89 -4.04 11.07
CA ALA A 122 9.05 -3.48 12.11
C ALA A 122 7.74 -2.92 11.55
N VAL A 123 6.80 -2.72 12.46
CA VAL A 123 5.46 -2.23 12.16
C VAL A 123 5.15 -1.07 13.11
N MET A 124 4.27 -0.16 12.71
CA MET A 124 3.65 0.83 13.59
C MET A 124 2.14 0.78 13.44
N MET A 125 1.41 0.80 14.56
CA MET A 125 -0.06 0.80 14.55
C MET A 125 -0.61 2.14 15.05
N LEU A 126 -1.39 2.80 14.20
CA LEU A 126 -1.98 4.10 14.43
C LEU A 126 -3.50 4.03 14.45
N LYS A 127 -4.11 4.92 15.23
CA LYS A 127 -5.51 5.35 15.06
C LYS A 127 -5.51 6.80 14.58
N ILE A 128 -6.20 7.07 13.49
CA ILE A 128 -6.27 8.41 12.87
C ILE A 128 -7.71 8.86 12.83
N THR A 129 -8.00 10.00 13.47
CA THR A 129 -9.37 10.51 13.63
C THR A 129 -9.45 11.92 13.05
N LEU A 130 -10.36 12.16 12.09
CA LEU A 130 -10.61 13.52 11.58
C LEU A 130 -10.98 14.45 12.73
N THR A 131 -10.40 15.65 12.74
CA THR A 131 -10.90 16.72 13.61
C THR A 131 -12.23 17.21 13.06
N LYS A 132 -13.13 17.59 13.97
CA LYS A 132 -14.37 18.27 13.60
C LYS A 132 -14.11 19.64 12.99
#